data_AF-A0A813FZT3-F1
#
_entry.id   AF-A0A813FZT3-F1
#
_cell.length_a   1.000
_cell.length_b   1.000
_cell.length_c   1.000
_cell.angle_alpha   90.00
_cell.angle_beta   90.00
_cell.angle_gamma   90.00
#
_symmetry.space_group_name_H-M   'P 1'
#
loop_
_entity.id
_entity.type
_entity.pdbx_description
1 polymer ?
#
loop_
_entity_poly.entity_id
_entity_poly.type
_entity_poly.pdbx_seq_one_letter_code
_entity_poly.pdbx_strand_id
1 'polypeptide(L)'
;MSNCEALLKNLKRSQGAGGVEALCQAQQAGETLLSLSEKLGEMGPELGEAAMEVAESSLSLAARYAAVPMAMLLTDVALSCTFEASRMQHNALQLLEIRRDTEGTLQTLKTNLSMAKIIGSCDAETLKLSLGLVSKAASRMMASLRQVSSAVSDALQRGRQCLSHARAVVSFAAGRSAAEAEAQEDPAQAALPAAATDLCGGSAGKAGAEGSAPAAAAAPAAAPGFCGQHAGGGAAAAQQQPVDRGLKAEAAARQGRLQNDRLLRQLNKELLELQSRARAHLAKQRGTTSSFSAFLPAEDSARIFRLAAEVLMSATEAVLDAFEPSVAQLRSALFCQMGFVEACGEAAQLAAPVDFRAQLLRLAVMIDSQVVLGALERQVKPRLAARCKEEPEEVASALLAALDRHFERLSTAIVSARMA
;
A
#
# COMPACT_ATOMS: atom_id res chain seq x y z
N MET A 1 -4.82 17.77 -21.75
CA MET A 1 -5.43 16.60 -22.42
C MET A 1 -6.50 16.97 -23.44
N SER A 2 -7.58 17.67 -23.10
CA SER A 2 -8.68 18.02 -24.03
C SER A 2 -8.23 18.64 -25.37
N ASN A 3 -7.35 19.65 -25.34
CA ASN A 3 -6.81 20.28 -26.55
C ASN A 3 -6.06 19.28 -27.45
N CYS A 4 -5.31 18.35 -26.86
CA CYS A 4 -4.57 17.32 -27.58
C CYS A 4 -5.51 16.32 -28.28
N GLU A 5 -6.64 15.98 -27.65
CA GLU A 5 -7.68 15.16 -28.29
C GLU A 5 -8.40 15.88 -29.42
N ALA A 6 -8.64 17.20 -29.29
CA ALA A 6 -9.18 18.02 -30.36
C ALA A 6 -8.21 18.09 -31.56
N LEU A 7 -6.92 18.34 -31.30
CA LEU A 7 -5.87 18.30 -32.32
C LEU A 7 -5.82 16.96 -33.04
N LEU A 8 -5.86 15.83 -32.32
CA LEU A 8 -5.82 14.49 -32.92
C LEU A 8 -7.10 14.15 -33.71
N LYS A 9 -8.28 14.61 -33.26
CA LYS A 9 -9.53 14.54 -34.03
C LYS A 9 -9.45 15.36 -35.33
N ASN A 10 -8.87 16.56 -35.27
CA ASN A 10 -8.66 17.40 -36.46
C ASN A 10 -7.66 16.76 -37.42
N LEU A 11 -6.55 16.20 -36.93
CA LEU A 11 -5.56 15.44 -37.69
C LEU A 11 -6.16 14.24 -38.45
N LYS A 12 -7.17 13.58 -37.86
CA LYS A 12 -7.91 12.50 -38.54
C LYS A 12 -8.90 13.00 -39.59
N ARG A 13 -9.47 14.20 -39.41
CA ARG A 13 -10.34 14.85 -40.41
C ARG A 13 -9.56 15.42 -41.59
N SER A 14 -8.37 15.99 -41.33
CA SER A 14 -7.53 16.60 -42.38
C SER A 14 -6.90 15.58 -43.33
N GLN A 15 -6.96 14.27 -43.04
CA GLN A 15 -6.60 13.21 -44.01
C GLN A 15 -7.44 13.26 -45.31
N GLY A 16 -8.64 13.87 -45.28
CA GLY A 16 -9.43 14.14 -46.49
C GLY A 16 -9.28 15.56 -47.06
N ALA A 17 -8.73 16.51 -46.29
CA ALA A 17 -8.49 17.89 -46.71
C ALA A 17 -7.03 18.02 -47.18
N GLY A 18 -6.78 17.66 -48.44
CA GLY A 18 -5.43 17.60 -48.98
C GLY A 18 -4.70 18.96 -48.99
N GLY A 19 -3.37 18.93 -48.83
CA GLY A 19 -2.51 20.10 -49.02
C GLY A 19 -1.45 20.32 -47.95
N VAL A 20 -0.65 21.38 -48.13
CA VAL A 20 0.44 21.78 -47.24
C VAL A 20 -0.08 22.20 -45.85
N GLU A 21 -1.29 22.75 -45.77
CA GLU A 21 -1.92 23.13 -44.49
C GLU A 21 -2.15 21.94 -43.57
N ALA A 22 -2.58 20.79 -44.11
CA ALA A 22 -2.78 19.57 -43.32
C ALA A 22 -1.46 19.06 -42.72
N LEU A 23 -0.35 19.16 -43.46
CA LEU A 23 1.00 18.85 -42.97
C LEU A 23 1.45 19.83 -41.87
N CYS A 24 1.19 21.13 -42.02
CA CYS A 24 1.48 22.13 -40.99
C CYS A 24 0.67 21.87 -39.70
N GLN A 25 -0.63 21.58 -39.80
CA GLN A 25 -1.47 21.21 -38.65
C GLN A 25 -0.98 19.91 -37.98
N ALA A 26 -0.57 18.91 -38.78
CA ALA A 26 0.00 17.67 -38.28
C ALA A 26 1.31 17.88 -37.52
N GLN A 27 2.20 18.75 -38.02
CA GLN A 27 3.45 19.13 -37.36
C GLN A 27 3.15 19.81 -36.02
N GLN A 28 2.32 20.86 -36.02
CA GLN A 28 1.97 21.61 -34.81
C GLN A 28 1.32 20.72 -33.73
N ALA A 29 0.43 19.81 -34.14
CA ALA A 29 -0.16 18.84 -33.22
C ALA A 29 0.88 17.87 -32.65
N GLY A 30 1.82 17.40 -33.47
CA GLY A 30 2.93 16.55 -33.04
C GLY A 30 3.87 17.24 -32.06
N GLU A 31 4.32 18.46 -32.38
CA GLU A 31 5.18 19.28 -31.52
C GLU A 31 4.51 19.59 -30.16
N THR A 32 3.21 19.89 -30.17
CA THR A 32 2.42 20.08 -28.94
C THR A 32 2.38 18.82 -28.07
N LEU A 33 2.27 17.64 -28.68
CA LEU A 33 2.30 16.36 -27.96
C LEU A 33 3.72 16.00 -27.46
N LEU A 34 4.77 16.30 -28.21
CA LEU A 34 6.16 16.10 -27.76
C LEU A 34 6.47 16.97 -26.54
N SER A 35 6.12 18.27 -26.56
CA SER A 35 6.35 19.16 -25.42
C SER A 35 5.53 18.77 -24.18
N LEU A 36 4.32 18.22 -24.37
CA LEU A 36 3.51 17.72 -23.26
C LEU A 36 4.06 16.39 -22.69
N SER A 37 4.54 15.49 -23.54
CA SER A 37 5.09 14.19 -23.12
C SER A 37 6.46 14.31 -22.48
N GLU A 38 7.28 15.27 -22.89
CA GLU A 38 8.50 15.68 -22.19
C GLU A 38 8.19 16.09 -20.75
N LYS A 39 7.37 17.13 -20.55
CA LYS A 39 7.02 17.65 -19.22
C LYS A 39 6.40 16.60 -18.30
N LEU A 40 5.48 15.76 -18.81
CA LEU A 40 4.86 14.70 -18.01
C LEU A 40 5.81 13.52 -17.75
N GLY A 41 6.74 13.24 -18.66
CA GLY A 41 7.76 12.21 -18.47
C GLY A 41 8.81 12.62 -17.43
N GLU A 42 9.25 13.88 -17.47
CA GLU A 42 10.22 14.47 -16.54
C GLU A 42 9.63 14.65 -15.13
N MET A 43 8.38 15.09 -15.00
CA MET A 43 7.69 15.19 -13.71
C MET A 43 7.33 13.83 -13.09
N GLY A 44 7.31 12.74 -13.87
CA GLY A 44 6.86 11.43 -13.42
C GLY A 44 7.69 10.83 -12.27
N PRO A 45 9.04 10.84 -12.36
CA PRO A 45 9.94 10.51 -11.25
C PRO A 45 9.66 11.34 -9.98
N GLU A 46 9.65 12.67 -10.07
CA GLU A 46 9.45 13.59 -8.94
C GLU A 46 8.10 13.37 -8.23
N LEU A 47 7.02 13.23 -9.00
CA LEU A 47 5.70 12.90 -8.47
C LEU A 47 5.68 11.51 -7.82
N GLY A 48 6.46 10.57 -8.35
CA GLY A 48 6.62 9.22 -7.80
C GLY A 48 7.32 9.24 -6.45
N GLU A 49 8.42 9.97 -6.35
CA GLU A 49 9.17 10.15 -5.10
C GLU A 49 8.29 10.83 -4.04
N ALA A 50 7.60 11.92 -4.37
CA ALA A 50 6.66 12.57 -3.45
C ALA A 50 5.52 11.64 -2.99
N ALA A 51 5.02 10.76 -3.87
CA ALA A 51 4.02 9.76 -3.51
C ALA A 51 4.59 8.62 -2.63
N MET A 52 5.89 8.29 -2.77
CA MET A 52 6.60 7.38 -1.89
C MET A 52 6.86 8.00 -0.51
N GLU A 53 7.27 9.27 -0.43
CA GLU A 53 7.46 9.99 0.85
C GLU A 53 6.17 10.03 1.69
N VAL A 54 5.03 10.28 1.05
CA VAL A 54 3.70 10.23 1.70
C VAL A 54 3.40 8.82 2.22
N ALA A 55 3.76 7.78 1.47
CA ALA A 55 3.57 6.40 1.88
C ALA A 55 4.51 5.99 3.03
N GLU A 56 5.79 6.34 2.97
CA GLU A 56 6.79 6.08 4.02
C GLU A 56 6.40 6.77 5.34
N SER A 57 6.04 8.06 5.26
CA SER A 57 5.54 8.83 6.42
C SER A 57 4.30 8.18 7.04
N SER A 58 3.41 7.63 6.20
CA SER A 58 2.19 6.94 6.62
C SER A 58 2.48 5.58 7.28
N LEU A 59 3.43 4.81 6.73
CA LEU A 59 3.88 3.53 7.31
C LEU A 59 4.60 3.75 8.65
N SER A 60 5.46 4.76 8.73
CA SER A 60 6.14 5.17 9.98
C SER A 60 5.14 5.57 11.06
N LEU A 61 4.10 6.34 10.69
CA LEU A 61 3.01 6.71 11.59
C LEU A 61 2.18 5.48 12.02
N ALA A 62 1.82 4.59 11.09
CA ALA A 62 1.09 3.37 11.38
C ALA A 62 1.87 2.44 12.34
N ALA A 63 3.18 2.29 12.14
CA ALA A 63 4.05 1.51 13.01
C ALA A 63 4.12 2.09 14.43
N ARG A 64 4.28 3.42 14.58
CA ARG A 64 4.27 4.10 15.89
C ARG A 64 2.96 3.92 16.66
N TYR A 65 1.84 3.83 15.93
CA TYR A 65 0.51 3.69 16.51
C TYR A 65 -0.13 2.32 16.22
N ALA A 66 0.67 1.25 16.16
CA ALA A 66 0.20 -0.10 15.78
C ALA A 66 -0.94 -0.66 16.65
N ALA A 67 -1.11 -0.16 17.89
CA ALA A 67 -2.23 -0.51 18.77
C ALA A 67 -3.57 0.17 18.40
N VAL A 68 -3.58 1.15 17.48
CA VAL A 68 -4.77 1.85 17.02
C VAL A 68 -5.40 1.08 15.86
N PRO A 69 -6.69 0.69 15.90
CA PRO A 69 -7.30 -0.12 14.84
C PRO A 69 -7.22 0.51 13.43
N MET A 70 -7.21 1.84 13.35
CA MET A 70 -7.05 2.58 12.08
C MET A 70 -5.64 2.50 11.47
N ALA A 71 -4.62 2.09 12.24
CA ALA A 71 -3.24 1.97 11.74
C ALA A 71 -3.13 0.87 10.67
N MET A 72 -3.90 -0.21 10.79
CA MET A 72 -3.93 -1.27 9.76
C MET A 72 -4.43 -0.74 8.40
N LEU A 73 -5.51 0.05 8.41
CA LEU A 73 -6.03 0.69 7.19
C LEU A 73 -5.07 1.74 6.62
N LEU A 74 -4.34 2.45 7.48
CA LEU A 74 -3.28 3.37 7.04
C LEU A 74 -2.14 2.60 6.33
N THR A 75 -1.73 1.45 6.86
CA THR A 75 -0.74 0.56 6.22
C THR A 75 -1.21 0.08 4.85
N ASP A 76 -2.42 -0.46 4.74
CA ASP A 76 -2.95 -0.99 3.47
C ASP A 76 -3.02 0.09 2.37
N VAL A 77 -3.44 1.30 2.73
CA VAL A 77 -3.52 2.43 1.79
C VAL A 77 -2.13 2.98 1.46
N ALA A 78 -1.18 3.00 2.42
CA ALA A 78 0.19 3.41 2.15
C ALA A 78 0.91 2.43 1.21
N LEU A 79 0.74 1.12 1.39
CA LEU A 79 1.23 0.09 0.46
C LEU A 79 0.56 0.20 -0.92
N SER A 80 -0.72 0.57 -0.98
CA SER A 80 -1.39 0.91 -2.24
C SER A 80 -0.77 2.15 -2.89
N CYS A 81 -0.34 3.14 -2.10
CA CYS A 81 0.29 4.36 -2.57
C CYS A 81 1.70 4.11 -3.15
N THR A 82 2.52 3.23 -2.56
CA THR A 82 3.83 2.86 -3.12
C THR A 82 3.70 2.12 -4.45
N PHE A 83 2.71 1.24 -4.59
CA PHE A 83 2.42 0.58 -5.86
C PHE A 83 2.05 1.58 -6.96
N GLU A 84 1.18 2.55 -6.64
CA GLU A 84 0.77 3.58 -7.58
C GLU A 84 1.91 4.54 -7.96
N ALA A 85 2.77 4.90 -7.00
CA ALA A 85 3.99 5.67 -7.25
C ALA A 85 4.92 4.94 -8.24
N SER A 86 5.18 3.65 -8.01
CA SER A 86 6.01 2.84 -8.92
C SER A 86 5.39 2.70 -10.32
N ARG A 87 4.07 2.49 -10.40
CA ARG A 87 3.33 2.43 -11.67
C ARG A 87 3.42 3.76 -12.45
N MET A 88 3.35 4.89 -11.75
CA MET A 88 3.49 6.22 -12.34
C MET A 88 4.90 6.46 -12.89
N GLN A 89 5.95 6.12 -12.14
CA GLN A 89 7.34 6.20 -12.60
C GLN A 89 7.58 5.34 -13.86
N HIS A 90 7.11 4.10 -13.86
CA HIS A 90 7.24 3.20 -15.01
C HIS A 90 6.52 3.75 -16.26
N ASN A 91 5.27 4.20 -16.11
CA ASN A 91 4.51 4.79 -17.21
C ASN A 91 5.17 6.08 -17.76
N ALA A 92 5.82 6.87 -16.90
CA ALA A 92 6.54 8.08 -17.30
C ALA A 92 7.81 7.78 -18.11
N LEU A 93 8.59 6.77 -17.70
CA LEU A 93 9.73 6.28 -18.49
C LEU A 93 9.28 5.75 -19.86
N GLN A 94 8.21 4.94 -19.90
CA GLN A 94 7.63 4.44 -21.14
C GLN A 94 7.12 5.58 -22.06
N LEU A 95 6.59 6.66 -21.48
CA LEU A 95 6.18 7.85 -22.22
C LEU A 95 7.38 8.55 -22.89
N LEU A 96 8.54 8.63 -22.21
CA LEU A 96 9.77 9.19 -22.77
C LEU A 96 10.35 8.32 -23.91
N GLU A 97 10.24 6.99 -23.82
CA GLU A 97 10.59 6.08 -24.92
C GLU A 97 9.68 6.33 -26.15
N ILE A 98 8.35 6.37 -25.95
CA ILE A 98 7.38 6.63 -27.01
C ILE A 98 7.55 8.04 -27.61
N ARG A 99 7.95 9.02 -26.81
CA ARG A 99 8.34 10.36 -27.27
C ARG A 99 9.52 10.27 -28.24
N ARG A 100 10.61 9.60 -27.86
CA ARG A 100 11.83 9.45 -28.68
C ARG A 100 11.55 8.81 -30.05
N ASP A 101 10.73 7.74 -30.06
CA ASP A 101 10.22 7.11 -31.29
C ASP A 101 9.41 8.08 -32.17
N THR A 102 8.58 8.91 -31.54
CA THR A 102 7.69 9.84 -32.25
C THR A 102 8.45 11.05 -32.78
N GLU A 103 9.53 11.48 -32.13
CA GLU A 103 10.39 12.56 -32.59
C GLU A 103 10.98 12.25 -33.97
N GLY A 104 11.54 11.05 -34.17
CA GLY A 104 12.03 10.63 -35.49
C GLY A 104 10.94 10.64 -36.58
N THR A 105 9.71 10.28 -36.21
CA THR A 105 8.55 10.35 -37.14
C THR A 105 8.22 11.80 -37.52
N LEU A 106 8.32 12.74 -36.57
CA LEU A 106 8.07 14.16 -36.79
C LEU A 106 9.22 14.87 -37.52
N GLN A 107 10.47 14.44 -37.35
CA GLN A 107 11.60 14.90 -38.15
C GLN A 107 11.39 14.52 -39.63
N THR A 108 10.94 13.30 -39.94
CA THR A 108 10.56 12.90 -41.31
C THR A 108 9.42 13.76 -41.87
N LEU A 109 8.37 14.02 -41.08
CA LEU A 109 7.29 14.95 -41.48
C LEU A 109 7.84 16.34 -41.81
N LYS A 110 8.72 16.89 -40.97
CA LYS A 110 9.31 18.22 -41.13
C LYS A 110 10.13 18.32 -42.42
N THR A 111 10.88 17.28 -42.77
CA THR A 111 11.60 17.19 -44.05
C THR A 111 10.64 17.13 -45.23
N ASN A 112 9.60 16.29 -45.17
CA ASN A 112 8.58 16.20 -46.23
C ASN A 112 7.82 17.51 -46.43
N LEU A 113 7.46 18.21 -45.34
CA LEU A 113 6.85 19.54 -45.39
C LEU A 113 7.81 20.59 -45.99
N SER A 114 9.10 20.53 -45.65
CA SER A 114 10.10 21.44 -46.22
C SER A 114 10.20 21.26 -47.74
N MET A 115 10.28 20.01 -48.22
CA MET A 115 10.25 19.71 -49.65
C MET A 115 8.96 20.17 -50.33
N ALA A 116 7.80 19.92 -49.72
CA ALA A 116 6.51 20.38 -50.24
C ALA A 116 6.40 21.92 -50.33
N LYS A 117 7.00 22.65 -49.37
CA LYS A 117 7.07 24.11 -49.39
C LYS A 117 7.98 24.65 -50.51
N ILE A 118 9.09 23.96 -50.80
CA ILE A 118 10.04 24.35 -51.87
C ILE A 118 9.44 24.06 -53.25
N ILE A 119 8.82 22.89 -53.42
CA ILE A 119 8.21 22.45 -54.70
C ILE A 119 6.88 23.17 -54.98
N GLY A 120 6.21 23.68 -53.93
CA GLY A 120 4.88 24.30 -54.03
C GLY A 120 3.73 23.27 -54.10
N SER A 121 4.03 21.98 -54.14
CA SER A 121 3.05 20.89 -54.11
C SER A 121 3.60 19.68 -53.34
N CYS A 122 2.70 18.78 -52.93
CA CYS A 122 3.04 17.49 -52.35
C CYS A 122 2.23 16.41 -53.07
N ASP A 123 2.88 15.31 -53.44
CA ASP A 123 2.18 14.13 -53.96
C ASP A 123 1.16 13.59 -52.95
N ALA A 124 0.02 13.12 -53.46
CA ALA A 124 -1.11 12.69 -52.64
C ALA A 124 -0.79 11.43 -51.81
N GLU A 125 -0.02 10.48 -52.33
CA GLU A 125 0.38 9.30 -51.56
C GLU A 125 1.43 9.67 -50.49
N THR A 126 2.39 10.54 -50.82
CA THR A 126 3.39 11.07 -49.88
C THR A 126 2.73 11.84 -48.73
N LEU A 127 1.72 12.67 -49.03
CA LEU A 127 0.88 13.36 -48.04
C LEU A 127 0.16 12.37 -47.13
N LYS A 128 -0.56 11.41 -47.72
CA LYS A 128 -1.36 10.39 -47.03
C LYS A 128 -0.52 9.48 -46.14
N LEU A 129 0.66 9.05 -46.61
CA LEU A 129 1.65 8.29 -45.83
C LEU A 129 2.17 9.12 -44.65
N SER A 130 2.57 10.37 -44.89
CA SER A 130 3.09 11.26 -43.84
C SER A 130 2.04 11.53 -42.74
N LEU A 131 0.81 11.87 -43.12
CA LEU A 131 -0.30 12.06 -42.18
C LEU A 131 -0.71 10.76 -41.48
N GLY A 132 -0.63 9.61 -42.15
CA GLY A 132 -0.90 8.29 -41.57
C GLY A 132 0.10 7.92 -40.47
N LEU A 133 1.39 8.09 -40.73
CA LEU A 133 2.47 7.84 -39.76
C LEU A 133 2.33 8.72 -38.53
N VAL A 134 2.14 10.03 -38.73
CA VAL A 134 2.01 11.01 -37.63
C VAL A 134 0.73 10.78 -36.83
N SER A 135 -0.40 10.47 -37.48
CA SER A 135 -1.66 10.12 -36.80
C SER A 135 -1.51 8.85 -35.94
N LYS A 136 -0.76 7.84 -36.43
CA LYS A 136 -0.45 6.61 -35.68
C LYS A 136 0.48 6.90 -34.49
N ALA A 137 1.54 7.69 -34.68
CA ALA A 137 2.47 8.06 -33.61
C ALA A 137 1.79 8.91 -32.52
N ALA A 138 1.05 9.95 -32.91
CA ALA A 138 0.24 10.77 -32.02
C ALA A 138 -0.79 9.93 -31.23
N SER A 139 -1.40 8.91 -31.87
CA SER A 139 -2.34 8.01 -31.18
C SER A 139 -1.66 7.14 -30.11
N ARG A 140 -0.44 6.66 -30.36
CA ARG A 140 0.37 5.93 -29.35
C ARG A 140 0.73 6.83 -28.17
N MET A 141 1.28 8.01 -28.44
CA MET A 141 1.66 8.98 -27.42
C MET A 141 0.45 9.44 -26.59
N MET A 142 -0.72 9.67 -27.21
CA MET A 142 -1.95 9.97 -26.48
C MET A 142 -2.51 8.80 -25.64
N ALA A 143 -2.19 7.54 -25.97
CA ALA A 143 -2.54 6.41 -25.11
C ALA A 143 -1.65 6.40 -23.85
N SER A 144 -0.34 6.56 -24.03
CA SER A 144 0.63 6.63 -22.92
C SER A 144 0.39 7.84 -22.00
N LEU A 145 0.12 9.03 -22.56
CA LEU A 145 -0.28 10.21 -21.78
C LEU A 145 -1.52 9.96 -20.88
N ARG A 146 -2.48 9.14 -21.34
CA ARG A 146 -3.64 8.75 -20.51
C ARG A 146 -3.25 7.75 -19.41
N GLN A 147 -2.33 6.82 -19.67
CA GLN A 147 -1.82 5.88 -18.67
C GLN A 147 -1.06 6.60 -17.55
N VAL A 148 -0.18 7.55 -17.90
CA VAL A 148 0.48 8.43 -16.91
C VAL A 148 -0.56 9.24 -16.14
N SER A 149 -1.50 9.91 -16.83
CA SER A 149 -2.53 10.71 -16.17
C SER A 149 -3.45 9.90 -15.24
N SER A 150 -3.73 8.64 -15.55
CA SER A 150 -4.48 7.74 -14.66
C SER A 150 -3.67 7.38 -13.42
N ALA A 151 -2.41 6.98 -13.59
CA ALA A 151 -1.53 6.65 -12.47
C ALA A 151 -1.30 7.84 -11.52
N VAL A 152 -1.13 9.06 -12.06
CA VAL A 152 -1.09 10.31 -11.27
C VAL A 152 -2.39 10.50 -10.47
N SER A 153 -3.56 10.31 -11.09
CA SER A 153 -4.86 10.44 -10.42
C SER A 153 -5.04 9.41 -9.30
N ASP A 154 -4.68 8.16 -9.57
CA ASP A 154 -4.81 7.05 -8.62
C ASP A 154 -3.84 7.24 -7.43
N ALA A 155 -2.58 7.62 -7.69
CA ALA A 155 -1.60 7.97 -6.66
C ALA A 155 -2.07 9.14 -5.78
N LEU A 156 -2.59 10.23 -6.37
CA LEU A 156 -3.16 11.35 -5.63
C LEU A 156 -4.38 10.95 -4.79
N GLN A 157 -5.21 10.03 -5.28
CA GLN A 157 -6.34 9.50 -4.52
C GLN A 157 -5.85 8.67 -3.31
N ARG A 158 -4.82 7.82 -3.47
CA ARG A 158 -4.21 7.07 -2.37
C ARG A 158 -3.55 7.99 -1.34
N GLY A 159 -2.79 9.00 -1.78
CA GLY A 159 -2.19 9.98 -0.88
C GLY A 159 -3.22 10.76 -0.04
N ARG A 160 -4.38 11.09 -0.61
CA ARG A 160 -5.51 11.69 0.15
C ARG A 160 -6.12 10.72 1.16
N GLN A 161 -6.23 9.44 0.82
CA GLN A 161 -6.69 8.40 1.75
C GLN A 161 -5.68 8.21 2.90
N CYS A 162 -4.37 8.17 2.61
CA CYS A 162 -3.30 8.16 3.63
C CYS A 162 -3.47 9.33 4.61
N LEU A 163 -3.60 10.56 4.10
CA LEU A 163 -3.77 11.75 4.95
C LEU A 163 -5.04 11.67 5.82
N SER A 164 -6.13 11.12 5.31
CA SER A 164 -7.39 10.93 6.06
C SER A 164 -7.21 9.92 7.20
N HIS A 165 -6.60 8.76 6.92
CA HIS A 165 -6.37 7.73 7.93
C HIS A 165 -5.30 8.15 8.95
N ALA A 166 -4.25 8.86 8.53
CA ALA A 166 -3.26 9.45 9.41
C ALA A 166 -3.88 10.41 10.44
N ARG A 167 -4.79 11.28 10.00
CA ARG A 167 -5.54 12.17 10.90
C ARG A 167 -6.38 11.40 11.90
N ALA A 168 -7.08 10.34 11.47
CA ALA A 168 -7.88 9.50 12.35
C ALA A 168 -7.02 8.76 13.40
N VAL A 169 -5.85 8.24 13.01
CA VAL A 169 -4.89 7.61 13.91
C VAL A 169 -4.39 8.61 14.96
N VAL A 170 -3.97 9.81 14.54
CA VAL A 170 -3.48 10.85 15.46
C VAL A 170 -4.58 11.35 16.40
N SER A 171 -5.81 11.57 15.91
CA SER A 171 -6.91 12.01 16.78
C SER A 171 -7.30 10.95 17.81
N PHE A 172 -7.28 9.67 17.44
CA PHE A 172 -7.53 8.56 18.37
C PHE A 172 -6.43 8.46 19.43
N ALA A 173 -5.17 8.55 19.01
CA ALA A 173 -4.02 8.53 19.93
C ALA A 173 -4.05 9.71 20.91
N ALA A 174 -4.35 10.92 20.43
CA ALA A 174 -4.48 12.12 21.27
C ALA A 174 -5.63 11.99 22.28
N GLY A 175 -6.80 11.52 21.84
CA GLY A 175 -7.94 11.27 22.73
C GLY A 175 -7.64 10.22 23.80
N ARG A 176 -6.87 9.16 23.45
CA ARG A 176 -6.41 8.16 24.40
C ARG A 176 -5.44 8.75 25.43
N SER A 177 -4.45 9.55 25.02
CA SER A 177 -3.53 10.21 25.96
C SER A 177 -4.23 11.21 26.88
N ALA A 178 -5.29 11.88 26.42
CA ALA A 178 -6.10 12.75 27.27
C ALA A 178 -6.88 11.94 28.32
N ALA A 179 -7.53 10.85 27.91
CA ALA A 179 -8.25 9.95 28.83
C ALA A 179 -7.31 9.27 29.84
N GLU A 180 -6.08 8.91 29.43
CA GLU A 180 -5.06 8.37 30.35
C GLU A 180 -4.56 9.41 31.36
N ALA A 181 -4.49 10.70 30.98
CA ALA A 181 -4.16 11.79 31.89
C ALA A 181 -5.32 12.12 32.87
N GLU A 182 -6.55 12.22 32.38
CA GLU A 182 -7.74 12.42 33.22
C GLU A 182 -7.92 11.27 34.24
N ALA A 183 -7.68 10.02 33.82
CA ALA A 183 -7.69 8.85 34.70
C ALA A 183 -6.57 8.85 35.75
N GLN A 184 -5.49 9.60 35.54
CA GLN A 184 -4.40 9.77 36.49
C GLN A 184 -4.70 10.87 37.52
N GLU A 185 -5.57 11.84 37.20
CA GLU A 185 -6.03 12.89 38.11
C GLU A 185 -7.24 12.47 38.96
N ASP A 186 -8.21 11.73 38.40
CA ASP A 186 -9.33 11.14 39.16
C ASP A 186 -9.63 9.68 38.73
N PRO A 187 -9.02 8.67 39.40
CA PRO A 187 -9.21 7.26 39.06
C PRO A 187 -10.62 6.74 39.35
N ALA A 188 -11.48 7.50 40.05
CA ALA A 188 -12.87 7.10 40.30
C ALA A 188 -13.78 7.41 39.09
N GLN A 189 -13.46 8.42 38.27
CA GLN A 189 -14.24 8.76 37.07
C GLN A 189 -13.90 7.89 35.86
N ALA A 190 -12.65 7.41 35.77
CA ALA A 190 -12.16 6.57 34.67
C ALA A 190 -12.85 5.19 34.54
N ALA A 191 -13.62 4.76 35.55
CA ALA A 191 -14.31 3.47 35.57
C ALA A 191 -15.60 3.43 34.73
N LEU A 192 -16.05 4.58 34.18
CA LEU A 192 -17.26 4.66 33.35
C LEU A 192 -16.88 4.79 31.87
N PRO A 193 -17.45 3.98 30.95
CA PRO A 193 -17.17 4.11 29.53
C PRO A 193 -17.70 5.45 29.01
N ALA A 194 -16.80 6.26 28.45
CA ALA A 194 -17.14 7.56 27.89
C ALA A 194 -18.28 7.42 26.86
N ALA A 195 -19.33 8.25 27.02
CA ALA A 195 -20.47 8.24 26.11
C ALA A 195 -19.99 8.55 24.69
N ALA A 196 -20.31 7.66 23.74
CA ALA A 196 -19.88 7.81 22.35
C ALA A 196 -20.48 9.09 21.74
N THR A 197 -19.67 10.14 21.65
CA THR A 197 -20.03 11.36 20.93
C THR A 197 -20.02 11.06 19.43
N ASP A 198 -21.18 11.21 18.79
CA ASP A 198 -21.38 10.94 17.36
C ASP A 198 -20.42 11.77 16.49
N LEU A 199 -19.36 11.13 15.98
CA LEU A 199 -18.43 11.71 15.00
C LEU A 199 -19.03 11.82 13.58
N CYS A 200 -20.34 11.61 13.43
CA CYS A 200 -21.11 11.80 12.20
C CYS A 200 -21.99 13.07 12.24
N GLY A 201 -21.50 14.14 12.89
CA GLY A 201 -22.16 15.44 12.99
C GLY A 201 -21.67 16.48 11.97
N GLY A 202 -21.96 16.29 10.68
CA GLY A 202 -21.66 17.30 9.66
C GLY A 202 -22.57 18.54 9.81
N SER A 203 -22.06 19.61 10.42
CA SER A 203 -22.78 20.89 10.57
C SER A 203 -21.89 22.08 10.18
N ALA A 204 -22.21 22.71 9.05
CA ALA A 204 -21.61 23.97 8.65
C ALA A 204 -22.20 25.13 9.49
N GLY A 205 -21.58 25.41 10.63
CA GLY A 205 -21.93 26.52 11.50
C GLY A 205 -21.63 27.88 10.84
N LYS A 206 -22.67 28.59 10.39
CA LYS A 206 -22.59 29.99 9.95
C LYS A 206 -21.99 30.86 11.05
N ALA A 207 -20.94 31.61 10.75
CA ALA A 207 -20.61 32.79 11.52
C ALA A 207 -21.71 33.86 11.29
N GLY A 208 -22.34 34.32 12.37
CA GLY A 208 -23.28 35.44 12.31
C GLY A 208 -22.53 36.76 12.22
N ALA A 209 -22.86 37.56 11.22
CA ALA A 209 -22.61 39.00 11.22
C ALA A 209 -23.97 39.71 11.24
N GLU A 210 -24.21 40.52 12.27
CA GLU A 210 -25.39 41.38 12.34
C GLU A 210 -25.23 42.58 11.39
N GLY A 211 -26.32 43.04 10.76
CA GLY A 211 -26.31 44.33 10.07
C GLY A 211 -27.15 44.42 8.78
N SER A 212 -28.41 44.81 8.94
CA SER A 212 -29.20 45.61 7.99
C SER A 212 -29.76 44.98 6.69
N ALA A 213 -31.09 44.92 6.66
CA ALA A 213 -31.95 44.82 5.46
C ALA A 213 -32.10 46.23 4.79
N PRO A 214 -32.88 46.48 3.69
CA PRO A 214 -34.00 45.68 3.16
C PRO A 214 -34.23 45.62 1.62
N ALA A 215 -35.23 44.78 1.21
CA ALA A 215 -36.02 44.81 -0.04
C ALA A 215 -35.26 44.59 -1.39
N ALA A 216 -35.78 43.95 -2.46
CA ALA A 216 -36.91 43.03 -2.75
C ALA A 216 -36.55 42.32 -4.11
N ALA A 217 -37.37 41.59 -4.90
CA ALA A 217 -38.80 41.26 -4.93
C ALA A 217 -39.05 39.98 -5.80
N ALA A 218 -40.32 39.57 -5.93
CA ALA A 218 -40.93 38.77 -7.02
C ALA A 218 -40.56 37.28 -7.25
N ALA A 219 -41.61 36.45 -7.32
CA ALA A 219 -41.67 35.07 -7.82
C ALA A 219 -42.21 35.07 -9.29
N PRO A 220 -42.77 34.01 -9.95
CA PRO A 220 -43.28 32.71 -9.46
C PRO A 220 -43.11 31.47 -10.42
N ALA A 221 -43.98 30.45 -10.21
CA ALA A 221 -44.35 29.31 -11.09
C ALA A 221 -43.52 28.00 -10.96
N ALA A 222 -44.10 26.79 -10.92
CA ALA A 222 -45.51 26.37 -10.76
C ALA A 222 -45.62 24.93 -10.14
N ALA A 223 -46.82 24.56 -9.65
CA ALA A 223 -47.20 23.22 -9.17
C ALA A 223 -47.71 22.33 -10.35
N PRO A 224 -48.31 21.10 -10.23
CA PRO A 224 -49.03 20.44 -9.10
C PRO A 224 -48.43 19.06 -8.70
N GLY A 225 -48.92 18.29 -7.72
CA GLY A 225 -49.99 18.48 -6.72
C GLY A 225 -50.74 17.17 -6.45
N PHE A 226 -50.96 16.80 -5.17
CA PHE A 226 -52.00 15.84 -4.79
C PHE A 226 -52.45 16.06 -3.34
N CYS A 227 -53.77 16.10 -3.11
CA CYS A 227 -54.36 16.23 -1.78
C CYS A 227 -54.86 14.87 -1.27
N GLY A 228 -54.66 14.61 0.02
CA GLY A 228 -55.22 13.47 0.73
C GLY A 228 -55.32 13.79 2.21
N GLN A 229 -56.38 14.50 2.60
CA GLN A 229 -56.64 14.83 4.00
C GLN A 229 -57.25 13.63 4.72
N HIS A 230 -56.70 13.28 5.88
CA HIS A 230 -57.51 12.84 7.02
C HIS A 230 -56.98 13.51 8.29
N ALA A 231 -57.89 14.09 9.07
CA ALA A 231 -57.60 14.82 10.29
C ALA A 231 -58.17 14.07 11.51
N GLY A 232 -57.64 14.38 12.69
CA GLY A 232 -57.96 13.73 13.97
C GLY A 232 -56.87 12.72 14.35
N GLY A 233 -56.17 12.84 15.47
CA GLY A 233 -56.38 13.72 16.62
C GLY A 233 -56.37 12.87 17.88
N GLY A 234 -55.25 12.90 18.62
CA GLY A 234 -55.07 12.08 19.81
C GLY A 234 -53.65 12.22 20.35
N ALA A 235 -53.53 12.84 21.52
CA ALA A 235 -52.25 12.94 22.23
C ALA A 235 -51.98 11.70 23.09
N ALA A 236 -50.74 11.62 23.60
CA ALA A 236 -50.20 10.69 24.60
C ALA A 236 -49.58 9.37 24.10
N ALA A 237 -48.53 8.96 24.84
CA ALA A 237 -47.85 7.66 24.83
C ALA A 237 -47.08 7.24 23.55
N ALA A 238 -45.92 7.85 23.31
CA ALA A 238 -44.85 7.30 22.46
C ALA A 238 -43.44 7.46 23.06
N GLN A 239 -43.29 7.29 24.37
CA GLN A 239 -41.99 7.11 25.04
C GLN A 239 -41.74 5.62 25.31
N GLN A 240 -41.40 4.85 24.28
CA GLN A 240 -40.83 3.51 24.45
C GLN A 240 -39.61 3.28 23.56
N GLN A 241 -38.45 3.33 24.24
CA GLN A 241 -37.23 2.55 23.99
C GLN A 241 -36.48 2.72 22.64
N PRO A 242 -35.38 3.51 22.62
CA PRO A 242 -34.38 3.44 21.55
C PRO A 242 -33.37 2.28 21.71
N VAL A 243 -33.35 1.62 22.89
CA VAL A 243 -32.30 0.66 23.31
C VAL A 243 -32.20 -0.55 22.38
N ASP A 244 -33.34 -1.01 21.85
CA ASP A 244 -33.47 -2.27 21.13
C ASP A 244 -32.89 -2.21 19.69
N ARG A 245 -32.66 -1.01 19.15
CA ARG A 245 -31.99 -0.81 17.84
C ARG A 245 -30.47 -0.93 17.95
N GLY A 246 -29.87 -0.47 19.05
CA GLY A 246 -28.43 -0.60 19.30
C GLY A 246 -27.99 -2.06 19.37
N LEU A 247 -28.68 -2.86 20.18
CA LEU A 247 -28.40 -4.30 20.33
C LEU A 247 -28.51 -5.08 19.01
N LYS A 248 -29.46 -4.72 18.13
CA LYS A 248 -29.60 -5.34 16.81
C LYS A 248 -28.47 -4.93 15.84
N ALA A 249 -28.01 -3.68 15.91
CA ALA A 249 -26.86 -3.22 15.13
C ALA A 249 -25.55 -3.87 15.61
N GLU A 250 -25.33 -3.99 16.92
CA GLU A 250 -24.18 -4.69 17.50
C GLU A 250 -24.18 -6.19 17.18
N ALA A 251 -25.35 -6.84 17.25
CA ALA A 251 -25.50 -8.24 16.85
C ALA A 251 -25.16 -8.45 15.36
N ALA A 252 -25.65 -7.58 14.47
CA ALA A 252 -25.32 -7.60 13.05
C ALA A 252 -23.82 -7.36 12.81
N ALA A 253 -23.20 -6.39 13.48
CA ALA A 253 -21.76 -6.12 13.38
C ALA A 253 -20.90 -7.26 13.97
N ARG A 254 -21.37 -7.95 15.01
CA ARG A 254 -20.73 -9.16 15.56
C ARG A 254 -20.85 -10.34 14.60
N GLN A 255 -22.01 -10.53 13.97
CA GLN A 255 -22.22 -11.58 12.98
C GLN A 255 -21.41 -11.34 11.70
N GLY A 256 -21.30 -10.09 11.23
CA GLY A 256 -20.40 -9.71 10.13
C GLY A 256 -18.92 -9.97 10.44
N ARG A 257 -18.47 -9.70 11.67
CA ARG A 257 -17.11 -10.07 12.13
C ARG A 257 -16.89 -11.58 12.12
N LEU A 258 -17.85 -12.38 12.61
CA LEU A 258 -17.77 -13.85 12.58
C LEU A 258 -17.80 -14.42 11.14
N GLN A 259 -18.52 -13.79 10.23
CA GLN A 259 -18.53 -14.18 8.81
C GLN A 259 -17.19 -13.86 8.13
N ASN A 260 -16.62 -12.68 8.40
CA ASN A 260 -15.28 -12.33 7.92
C ASN A 260 -14.20 -13.29 8.46
N ASP A 261 -14.20 -13.61 9.75
CA ASP A 261 -13.29 -14.60 10.35
C ASP A 261 -13.39 -15.98 9.66
N ARG A 262 -14.60 -16.45 9.35
CA ARG A 262 -14.80 -17.68 8.57
C ARG A 262 -14.21 -17.59 7.15
N LEU A 263 -14.44 -16.48 6.44
CA LEU A 263 -13.91 -16.26 5.09
C LEU A 263 -12.37 -16.16 5.09
N LEU A 264 -11.80 -15.46 6.06
CA LEU A 264 -10.33 -15.34 6.23
C LEU A 264 -9.69 -16.71 6.52
N ARG A 265 -10.31 -17.54 7.37
CA ARG A 265 -9.85 -18.92 7.62
C ARG A 265 -9.95 -19.79 6.37
N GLN A 266 -11.01 -19.65 5.58
CA GLN A 266 -11.16 -20.36 4.32
C GLN A 266 -10.09 -19.94 3.29
N LEU A 267 -9.91 -18.64 3.07
CA LEU A 267 -8.87 -18.11 2.17
C LEU A 267 -7.46 -18.53 2.62
N ASN A 268 -7.18 -18.48 3.92
CA ASN A 268 -5.92 -18.95 4.47
C ASN A 268 -5.70 -20.46 4.19
N LYS A 269 -6.74 -21.29 4.36
CA LYS A 269 -6.68 -22.72 3.99
C LYS A 269 -6.41 -22.91 2.49
N GLU A 270 -7.12 -22.20 1.62
CA GLU A 270 -6.96 -22.29 0.16
C GLU A 270 -5.56 -21.84 -0.29
N LEU A 271 -5.02 -20.78 0.32
CA LEU A 271 -3.65 -20.33 0.09
C LEU A 271 -2.60 -21.34 0.58
N LEU A 272 -2.81 -21.98 1.74
CA LEU A 272 -1.94 -23.06 2.23
C LEU A 272 -1.98 -24.29 1.32
N GLU A 273 -3.15 -24.64 0.77
CA GLU A 273 -3.28 -25.69 -0.25
C GLU A 273 -2.60 -25.30 -1.56
N LEU A 274 -2.67 -24.04 -2.00
CA LEU A 274 -1.97 -23.56 -3.18
C LEU A 274 -0.45 -23.59 -2.97
N GLN A 275 0.02 -23.17 -1.79
CA GLN A 275 1.43 -23.23 -1.41
C GLN A 275 1.94 -24.66 -1.30
N SER A 276 1.19 -25.60 -0.71
CA SER A 276 1.62 -26.99 -0.63
C SER A 276 1.68 -27.65 -2.01
N ARG A 277 0.74 -27.35 -2.92
CA ARG A 277 0.80 -27.76 -4.34
C ARG A 277 2.01 -27.15 -5.06
N ALA A 278 2.30 -25.87 -4.85
CA ALA A 278 3.48 -25.20 -5.42
C ALA A 278 4.79 -25.80 -4.89
N ARG A 279 4.90 -26.02 -3.57
CA ARG A 279 6.05 -26.70 -2.94
C ARG A 279 6.21 -28.13 -3.44
N ALA A 280 5.12 -28.89 -3.57
CA ALA A 280 5.15 -30.25 -4.14
C ALA A 280 5.62 -30.24 -5.60
N HIS A 281 5.22 -29.24 -6.40
CA HIS A 281 5.70 -29.06 -7.77
C HIS A 281 7.21 -28.74 -7.81
N LEU A 282 7.68 -27.80 -6.97
CA LEU A 282 9.11 -27.46 -6.83
C LEU A 282 9.94 -28.64 -6.30
N ALA A 283 9.42 -29.42 -5.35
CA ALA A 283 10.07 -30.62 -4.82
C ALA A 283 10.15 -31.73 -5.87
N LYS A 284 9.10 -31.90 -6.70
CA LYS A 284 9.12 -32.82 -7.85
C LYS A 284 10.16 -32.41 -8.90
N GLN A 285 10.36 -31.10 -9.12
CA GLN A 285 11.44 -30.58 -9.97
C GLN A 285 12.83 -30.77 -9.34
N ARG A 286 13.01 -30.60 -8.02
CA ARG A 286 14.27 -30.91 -7.31
C ARG A 286 14.74 -32.36 -7.50
N GLY A 287 13.84 -33.29 -7.79
CA GLY A 287 14.17 -34.71 -8.07
C GLY A 287 14.67 -34.99 -9.49
N THR A 288 14.49 -34.06 -10.44
CA THR A 288 14.92 -34.21 -11.85
C THR A 288 15.94 -33.17 -12.31
N THR A 289 16.05 -32.03 -11.62
CA THR A 289 17.15 -31.08 -11.77
C THR A 289 17.70 -30.68 -10.39
N SER A 290 19.02 -30.77 -10.23
CA SER A 290 19.66 -30.57 -8.94
C SER A 290 19.58 -29.12 -8.47
N SER A 291 19.07 -28.96 -7.25
CA SER A 291 19.13 -27.76 -6.40
C SER A 291 18.29 -26.54 -6.81
N PHE A 292 17.58 -25.98 -5.82
CA PHE A 292 16.93 -24.67 -5.93
C PHE A 292 17.96 -23.52 -6.01
N SER A 293 19.20 -23.76 -5.55
CA SER A 293 20.35 -22.86 -5.72
C SER A 293 20.85 -22.75 -7.17
N ALA A 294 20.37 -23.58 -8.11
CA ALA A 294 20.65 -23.39 -9.52
C ALA A 294 19.80 -22.27 -10.17
N PHE A 295 18.69 -21.88 -9.53
CA PHE A 295 17.76 -20.85 -10.02
C PHE A 295 17.94 -19.48 -9.37
N LEU A 296 18.48 -19.44 -8.15
CA LEU A 296 18.84 -18.19 -7.47
C LEU A 296 20.31 -17.86 -7.74
N PRO A 297 20.63 -16.67 -8.27
CA PRO A 297 22.00 -16.18 -8.32
C PRO A 297 22.68 -16.27 -6.95
N ALA A 298 23.97 -16.63 -6.95
CA ALA A 298 24.73 -16.76 -5.71
C ALA A 298 24.76 -15.45 -4.88
N GLU A 299 24.71 -14.31 -5.57
CA GLU A 299 24.65 -12.98 -4.95
C GLU A 299 23.34 -12.76 -4.17
N ASP A 300 22.20 -13.19 -4.71
CA ASP A 300 20.89 -13.07 -4.04
C ASP A 300 20.81 -13.97 -2.81
N SER A 301 21.32 -15.21 -2.89
CA SER A 301 21.35 -16.09 -1.73
C SER A 301 22.28 -15.54 -0.63
N ALA A 302 23.45 -15.01 -0.99
CA ALA A 302 24.36 -14.35 -0.06
C ALA A 302 23.74 -13.10 0.58
N ARG A 303 22.95 -12.32 -0.17
CA ARG A 303 22.21 -11.16 0.34
C ARG A 303 21.12 -11.57 1.33
N ILE A 304 20.36 -12.62 1.03
CA ILE A 304 19.31 -13.15 1.93
C ILE A 304 19.93 -13.66 3.23
N PHE A 305 21.02 -14.43 3.18
CA PHE A 305 21.70 -14.90 4.39
C PHE A 305 22.32 -13.76 5.21
N ARG A 306 22.85 -12.72 4.57
CA ARG A 306 23.35 -11.53 5.27
C ARG A 306 22.25 -10.81 6.04
N LEU A 307 21.13 -10.51 5.38
CA LEU A 307 19.98 -9.86 6.02
C LEU A 307 19.39 -10.73 7.14
N ALA A 308 19.34 -12.05 6.96
CA ALA A 308 18.88 -12.97 8.00
C ALA A 308 19.82 -12.98 9.22
N ALA A 309 21.14 -12.91 9.00
CA ALA A 309 22.12 -12.78 10.07
C ALA A 309 22.01 -11.43 10.81
N GLU A 310 21.83 -10.31 10.08
CA GLU A 310 21.60 -8.98 10.65
C GLU A 310 20.35 -8.96 11.56
N VAL A 311 19.24 -9.55 11.09
CA VAL A 311 17.99 -9.68 11.88
C VAL A 311 18.20 -10.52 13.15
N LEU A 312 18.87 -11.66 13.05
CA LEU A 312 19.17 -12.50 14.22
C LEU A 312 20.09 -11.79 15.22
N MET A 313 21.13 -11.08 14.74
CA MET A 313 22.08 -10.38 15.60
C MET A 313 21.45 -9.16 16.29
N SER A 314 20.65 -8.37 15.57
CA SER A 314 19.88 -7.26 16.16
C SER A 314 18.89 -7.74 17.21
N ALA A 315 18.18 -8.85 16.97
CA ALA A 315 17.31 -9.47 17.97
C ALA A 315 18.11 -10.01 19.18
N THR A 316 19.35 -10.49 18.96
CA THR A 316 20.24 -10.94 20.05
C THR A 316 20.65 -9.77 20.94
N GLU A 317 20.99 -8.63 20.34
CA GLU A 317 21.38 -7.41 21.04
C GLU A 317 20.21 -6.84 21.84
N ALA A 318 19.00 -6.82 21.27
CA ALA A 318 17.79 -6.43 22.00
C ALA A 318 17.47 -7.36 23.21
N VAL A 319 17.85 -8.65 23.18
CA VAL A 319 17.74 -9.55 24.34
C VAL A 319 18.83 -9.28 25.38
N LEU A 320 20.04 -8.90 24.96
CA LEU A 320 21.14 -8.55 25.86
C LEU A 320 20.89 -7.20 26.56
N ASP A 321 20.34 -6.22 25.86
CA ASP A 321 19.99 -4.90 26.41
C ASP A 321 18.83 -4.98 27.40
N ALA A 322 17.87 -5.89 27.14
CA ALA A 322 16.73 -6.18 28.02
C ALA A 322 17.00 -7.32 29.02
N PHE A 323 18.26 -7.70 29.24
CA PHE A 323 18.62 -8.82 30.10
C PHE A 323 18.52 -8.44 31.59
N GLU A 324 17.65 -9.14 32.30
CA GLU A 324 17.60 -9.15 33.78
C GLU A 324 17.89 -10.58 34.29
N PRO A 325 18.53 -10.75 35.47
CA PRO A 325 18.99 -12.04 36.00
C PRO A 325 17.86 -12.90 36.57
N SER A 326 16.87 -13.20 35.74
CA SER A 326 15.67 -13.97 36.08
C SER A 326 15.25 -14.85 34.91
N VAL A 327 15.01 -16.13 35.20
CA VAL A 327 14.55 -17.10 34.19
C VAL A 327 13.22 -16.69 33.55
N ALA A 328 12.36 -15.97 34.28
CA ALA A 328 11.09 -15.48 33.75
C ALA A 328 11.29 -14.33 32.75
N GLN A 329 12.15 -13.36 33.09
CA GLN A 329 12.44 -12.20 32.23
C GLN A 329 13.27 -12.60 31.01
N LEU A 330 14.29 -13.47 31.17
CA LEU A 330 15.03 -14.04 30.03
C LEU A 330 14.09 -14.75 29.04
N ARG A 331 13.14 -15.57 29.53
CA ARG A 331 12.14 -16.21 28.66
C ARG A 331 11.21 -15.20 27.99
N SER A 332 10.81 -14.14 28.69
CA SER A 332 9.98 -13.07 28.13
C SER A 332 10.73 -12.30 27.02
N ALA A 333 11.97 -11.90 27.27
CA ALA A 333 12.83 -11.21 26.30
C ALA A 333 13.09 -12.09 25.06
N LEU A 334 13.45 -13.37 25.27
CA LEU A 334 13.61 -14.34 24.19
C LEU A 334 12.32 -14.51 23.38
N PHE A 335 11.16 -14.65 24.02
CA PHE A 335 9.88 -14.77 23.31
C PHE A 335 9.53 -13.50 22.52
N CYS A 336 9.67 -12.31 23.12
CA CYS A 336 9.37 -11.04 22.46
C CYS A 336 10.30 -10.73 21.28
N GLN A 337 11.60 -11.03 21.40
CA GLN A 337 12.59 -10.68 20.39
C GLN A 337 12.86 -11.80 19.38
N MET A 338 12.83 -13.08 19.78
CA MET A 338 13.10 -14.25 18.92
C MET A 338 11.84 -15.05 18.56
N GLY A 339 10.64 -14.68 19.03
CA GLY A 339 9.39 -15.38 18.70
C GLY A 339 9.07 -15.46 17.20
N PHE A 340 9.66 -14.57 16.38
CA PHE A 340 9.57 -14.67 14.90
C PHE A 340 10.26 -15.92 14.34
N VAL A 341 11.23 -16.50 15.07
CA VAL A 341 11.91 -17.76 14.75
C VAL A 341 10.99 -18.95 15.05
N GLU A 342 10.33 -18.98 16.21
CA GLU A 342 9.31 -19.99 16.55
C GLU A 342 8.15 -19.96 15.54
N ALA A 343 7.72 -18.75 15.17
CA ALA A 343 6.69 -18.53 14.14
C ALA A 343 7.07 -19.11 12.76
N CYS A 344 8.35 -19.32 12.43
CA CYS A 344 8.72 -19.98 11.16
C CYS A 344 8.23 -21.44 11.10
N GLY A 345 8.21 -22.15 12.24
CA GLY A 345 7.71 -23.52 12.34
C GLY A 345 6.19 -23.59 12.49
N GLU A 346 5.60 -22.73 13.32
CA GLU A 346 4.15 -22.74 13.56
C GLU A 346 3.33 -22.14 12.41
N ALA A 347 3.89 -21.20 11.63
CA ALA A 347 3.27 -20.62 10.43
C ALA A 347 3.23 -21.58 9.22
N ALA A 348 3.24 -22.89 9.46
CA ALA A 348 2.58 -23.84 8.57
C ALA A 348 1.05 -23.63 8.51
N GLN A 349 0.47 -22.91 9.49
CA GLN A 349 -0.96 -22.55 9.54
C GLN A 349 -1.29 -21.13 9.01
N LEU A 350 -0.31 -20.37 8.51
CA LEU A 350 -0.51 -19.01 7.99
C LEU A 350 0.15 -18.87 6.61
N ALA A 351 -0.65 -18.52 5.60
CA ALA A 351 -0.18 -18.37 4.22
C ALA A 351 0.92 -17.31 4.05
N ALA A 352 0.91 -16.24 4.85
CA ALA A 352 2.02 -15.29 4.93
C ALA A 352 2.23 -14.89 6.39
N PRO A 353 3.45 -15.00 6.94
CA PRO A 353 3.80 -14.31 8.18
C PRO A 353 3.63 -12.79 7.98
N VAL A 354 3.04 -12.08 8.94
CA VAL A 354 2.86 -10.62 8.85
C VAL A 354 4.19 -9.88 9.13
N ASP A 355 5.09 -10.47 9.93
CA ASP A 355 6.42 -9.92 10.22
C ASP A 355 7.42 -10.26 9.09
N PHE A 356 8.03 -9.23 8.52
CA PHE A 356 9.11 -9.33 7.54
C PHE A 356 10.31 -10.17 8.05
N ARG A 357 10.63 -10.10 9.34
CA ARG A 357 11.71 -10.91 9.96
C ARG A 357 11.43 -12.41 9.84
N ALA A 358 10.18 -12.82 10.08
CA ALA A 358 9.74 -14.20 9.90
C ALA A 358 9.72 -14.62 8.43
N GLN A 359 9.30 -13.73 7.50
CA GLN A 359 9.35 -14.02 6.07
C GLN A 359 10.79 -14.24 5.57
N LEU A 360 11.70 -13.33 5.92
CA LEU A 360 13.11 -13.36 5.55
C LEU A 360 13.82 -14.60 6.10
N LEU A 361 13.60 -14.92 7.38
CA LEU A 361 14.19 -16.11 7.98
C LEU A 361 13.63 -17.40 7.35
N ARG A 362 12.31 -17.46 7.09
CA ARG A 362 11.70 -18.59 6.37
C ARG A 362 12.30 -18.78 4.98
N LEU A 363 12.55 -17.70 4.24
CA LEU A 363 13.23 -17.75 2.94
C LEU A 363 14.66 -18.30 3.08
N ALA A 364 15.45 -17.81 4.05
CA ALA A 364 16.78 -18.32 4.32
C ALA A 364 16.78 -19.82 4.67
N VAL A 365 15.82 -20.28 5.48
CA VAL A 365 15.64 -21.71 5.85
C VAL A 365 15.25 -22.57 4.65
N MET A 366 14.43 -22.05 3.72
CA MET A 366 14.06 -22.74 2.47
C MET A 366 15.22 -22.87 1.47
N ILE A 367 16.19 -21.94 1.51
CA ILE A 367 17.44 -22.00 0.75
C ILE A 367 18.40 -23.00 1.41
N ASP A 368 18.82 -22.71 2.66
CA ASP A 368 19.63 -23.65 3.47
C ASP A 368 19.40 -23.47 4.98
N SER A 369 18.56 -24.35 5.54
CA SER A 369 18.35 -24.52 6.98
C SER A 369 19.64 -24.69 7.81
N GLN A 370 20.69 -25.33 7.27
CA GLN A 370 21.89 -25.67 8.05
C GLN A 370 22.76 -24.45 8.30
N VAL A 371 22.78 -23.49 7.36
CA VAL A 371 23.42 -22.18 7.55
C VAL A 371 22.72 -21.41 8.68
N VAL A 372 21.39 -21.41 8.70
CA VAL A 372 20.60 -20.71 9.73
C VAL A 372 20.76 -21.35 11.11
N LEU A 373 20.69 -22.70 11.21
CA LEU A 373 20.98 -23.43 12.45
C LEU A 373 22.41 -23.18 12.94
N GLY A 374 23.38 -23.22 12.03
CA GLY A 374 24.79 -22.93 12.33
C GLY A 374 25.01 -21.50 12.86
N ALA A 375 24.26 -20.50 12.37
CA ALA A 375 24.31 -19.14 12.90
C ALA A 375 23.73 -19.06 14.33
N LEU A 376 22.58 -19.69 14.58
CA LEU A 376 21.98 -19.76 15.92
C LEU A 376 22.91 -20.46 16.93
N GLU A 377 23.44 -21.62 16.58
CA GLU A 377 24.25 -22.44 17.48
C GLU A 377 25.66 -21.87 17.73
N ARG A 378 26.30 -21.28 16.70
CA ARG A 378 27.70 -20.84 16.78
C ARG A 378 27.89 -19.34 17.04
N GLN A 379 26.87 -18.52 16.83
CA GLN A 379 26.97 -17.06 17.00
C GLN A 379 26.00 -16.53 18.06
N VAL A 380 24.70 -16.82 17.94
CA VAL A 380 23.69 -16.28 18.85
C VAL A 380 23.76 -16.93 20.22
N LYS A 381 23.64 -18.26 20.29
CA LYS A 381 23.63 -19.02 21.56
C LYS A 381 24.87 -18.74 22.43
N PRO A 382 26.11 -18.69 21.89
CA PRO A 382 27.29 -18.41 22.70
C PRO A 382 27.34 -16.99 23.26
N ARG A 383 26.84 -15.97 22.54
CA ARG A 383 26.77 -14.59 23.05
C ARG A 383 25.83 -14.49 24.25
N LEU A 384 24.63 -15.08 24.15
CA LEU A 384 23.66 -15.12 25.24
C LEU A 384 24.16 -15.96 26.43
N ALA A 385 24.81 -17.10 26.15
CA ALA A 385 25.39 -17.96 27.18
C ALA A 385 26.59 -17.32 27.88
N ALA A 386 27.36 -16.44 27.23
CA ALA A 386 28.41 -15.66 27.87
C ALA A 386 27.82 -14.69 28.90
N ARG A 387 26.79 -13.92 28.52
CA ARG A 387 26.10 -13.01 29.45
C ARG A 387 25.50 -13.74 30.65
N CYS A 388 24.88 -14.91 30.44
CA CYS A 388 24.34 -15.72 31.54
C CYS A 388 25.40 -16.22 32.54
N LYS A 389 26.69 -16.26 32.17
CA LYS A 389 27.80 -16.69 33.04
C LYS A 389 28.42 -15.56 33.85
N GLU A 390 28.02 -14.31 33.62
CA GLU A 390 28.44 -13.16 34.42
C GLU A 390 27.66 -13.09 35.75
N GLU A 391 26.55 -13.84 35.84
CA GLU A 391 25.70 -13.99 37.03
C GLU A 391 26.25 -15.05 38.01
N PRO A 392 25.81 -15.03 39.30
CA PRO A 392 26.18 -16.05 40.28
C PRO A 392 25.86 -17.47 39.82
N GLU A 393 26.72 -18.44 40.16
CA GLU A 393 26.71 -19.81 39.61
C GLU A 393 25.34 -20.51 39.70
N GLU A 394 24.62 -20.36 40.82
CA GLU A 394 23.27 -20.88 41.01
C GLU A 394 22.28 -20.33 39.98
N VAL A 395 22.30 -19.01 39.75
CA VAL A 395 21.43 -18.31 38.79
C VAL A 395 21.85 -18.61 37.36
N ALA A 396 23.16 -18.55 37.08
CA ALA A 396 23.75 -18.87 35.78
C ALA A 396 23.35 -20.27 35.30
N SER A 397 23.38 -21.27 36.18
CA SER A 397 22.96 -22.64 35.83
C SER A 397 21.50 -22.72 35.38
N ALA A 398 20.59 -22.01 36.05
CA ALA A 398 19.17 -21.98 35.74
C ALA A 398 18.87 -21.18 34.45
N LEU A 399 19.60 -20.09 34.22
CA LEU A 399 19.50 -19.28 33.00
C LEU A 399 20.02 -20.05 31.77
N LEU A 400 21.18 -20.73 31.88
CA LEU A 400 21.72 -21.57 30.81
C LEU A 400 20.77 -22.72 30.46
N ALA A 401 20.23 -23.43 31.45
CA ALA A 401 19.25 -24.49 31.22
C ALA A 401 17.93 -23.98 30.60
N ALA A 402 17.55 -22.72 30.86
CA ALA A 402 16.41 -22.09 30.20
C ALA A 402 16.72 -21.67 28.75
N LEU A 403 17.93 -21.16 28.50
CA LEU A 403 18.44 -20.81 27.18
C LEU A 403 18.53 -22.05 26.28
N ASP A 404 19.12 -23.15 26.77
CA ASP A 404 19.23 -24.42 26.05
C ASP A 404 17.87 -24.92 25.56
N ARG A 405 16.88 -25.00 26.46
CA ARG A 405 15.51 -25.42 26.14
C ARG A 405 14.80 -24.52 25.13
N HIS A 406 15.13 -23.23 25.08
CA HIS A 406 14.57 -22.33 24.08
C HIS A 406 15.24 -22.55 22.72
N PHE A 407 16.58 -22.70 22.67
CA PHE A 407 17.29 -23.00 21.43
C PHE A 407 16.90 -24.36 20.82
N GLU A 408 16.59 -25.37 21.64
CA GLU A 408 16.00 -26.63 21.16
C GLU A 408 14.66 -26.42 20.43
N ARG A 409 13.80 -25.50 20.93
CA ARG A 409 12.56 -25.12 20.25
C ARG A 409 12.81 -24.36 18.95
N LEU A 410 13.74 -23.40 18.95
CA LEU A 410 14.11 -22.64 17.74
C LEU A 410 14.63 -23.58 16.64
N SER A 411 15.52 -24.51 17.00
CA SER A 411 16.03 -25.52 16.06
C SER A 411 14.92 -26.45 15.55
N THR A 412 14.02 -26.88 16.44
CA THR A 412 12.83 -27.68 16.05
C THR A 412 11.93 -26.91 15.08
N ALA A 413 11.67 -25.63 15.33
CA ALA A 413 10.85 -24.78 14.46
C ALA A 413 11.48 -24.63 13.07
N ILE A 414 12.80 -24.44 12.97
CA ILE A 414 13.53 -24.35 11.71
C ILE A 414 13.52 -25.69 10.94
N VAL A 415 13.68 -26.81 11.63
CA VAL A 415 13.59 -28.15 11.01
C VAL A 415 12.17 -28.39 10.49
N SER A 416 11.13 -28.05 11.26
CA SER A 416 9.73 -28.12 10.82
C SER A 416 9.47 -27.21 9.62
N ALA A 417 9.97 -25.97 9.63
CA ALA A 417 9.83 -25.02 8.54
C ALA A 417 10.50 -25.45 7.22
N ARG A 418 11.52 -26.32 7.29
CA ARG A 418 12.14 -26.96 6.12
C ARG A 418 11.29 -28.11 5.55
N MET A 419 10.54 -28.81 6.40
CA MET A 419 9.75 -30.00 6.01
C MET A 419 8.33 -29.66 5.53
N ALA A 420 7.86 -28.43 5.78
CA ALA A 420 6.54 -27.91 5.39
C ALA A 420 6.55 -27.13 4.08
#